data_AF-A0A951CZI5-F1
#
_entry.id   AF-A0A951CZI5-F1
#
_cell.length_a   1.000
_cell.length_b   1.000
_cell.length_c   1.000
_cell.angle_alpha   90.00
_cell.angle_beta   90.00
_cell.angle_gamma   90.00
#
_symmetry.space_group_name_H-M   'P 1'
#
loop_
_entity.id
_entity.type
_entity.pdbx_description
1 polymer ?
#
loop_
_entity_poly.entity_id
_entity_poly.type
_entity_poly.pdbx_seq_one_letter_code
_entity_poly.pdbx_strand_id
1 'polypeptide(L)'
;MRMRRPSRALAVALAAVSLASSAGAVSAVAQPPPVESRLVGTYQMTGQITVAQFVRGEHVGEVVPRTWTFTPLCVSGPCAQVRVYRGRRNATDTLILTETSPGHYSGAGTFYAPLRCAGQVVSAGEEVPFQITVTVTATTTAPDGTVLAQQITATYVNKTRLNLTPCVIALGHDAARYTGFDVTS
;
A
#
# COMPACT_ATOMS: atom_id res chain seq x y z
N MET A 1 35.30 -32.68 81.99
CA MET A 1 36.32 -33.57 81.39
C MET A 1 36.15 -33.51 79.87
N ARG A 2 37.25 -33.26 79.11
CA ARG A 2 37.44 -33.33 77.63
C ARG A 2 36.60 -32.36 76.77
N MET A 3 37.13 -31.26 76.19
CA MET A 3 38.12 -31.08 75.11
C MET A 3 37.83 -31.86 73.81
N ARG A 4 37.48 -31.15 72.71
CA ARG A 4 38.24 -31.01 71.44
C ARG A 4 37.37 -30.39 70.31
N ARG A 5 37.82 -29.26 69.75
CA ARG A 5 37.65 -28.86 68.32
C ARG A 5 38.44 -29.86 67.43
N PRO A 6 38.31 -29.99 66.07
CA PRO A 6 38.12 -28.88 65.12
C PRO A 6 37.57 -29.18 63.67
N SER A 7 37.48 -28.10 62.86
CA SER A 7 37.92 -27.95 61.45
C SER A 7 37.14 -28.45 60.20
N ARG A 8 36.97 -27.47 59.29
CA ARG A 8 37.11 -27.46 57.81
C ARG A 8 35.94 -28.03 56.97
N ALA A 9 35.14 -27.20 56.32
CA ALA A 9 35.36 -26.42 55.08
C ALA A 9 35.16 -27.27 53.80
N LEU A 10 34.18 -26.90 52.96
CA LEU A 10 34.25 -27.17 51.52
C LEU A 10 33.50 -26.08 50.74
N ALA A 11 34.19 -25.58 49.72
CA ALA A 11 33.83 -24.44 48.88
C ALA A 11 32.74 -24.79 47.85
N VAL A 12 31.87 -23.83 47.57
CA VAL A 12 30.92 -23.89 46.44
C VAL A 12 31.48 -23.01 45.33
N ALA A 13 31.85 -23.63 44.21
CA ALA A 13 32.30 -22.97 43.00
C ALA A 13 31.10 -22.32 42.28
N LEU A 14 31.17 -21.00 42.05
CA LEU A 14 30.27 -20.31 41.12
C LEU A 14 30.77 -20.52 39.68
N ALA A 15 30.01 -21.27 38.89
CA ALA A 15 30.17 -21.31 37.44
C ALA A 15 29.41 -20.12 36.83
N ALA A 16 30.15 -19.15 36.28
CA ALA A 16 29.59 -18.07 35.47
C ALA A 16 29.29 -18.62 34.06
N VAL A 17 28.00 -18.75 33.74
CA VAL A 17 27.54 -19.01 32.37
C VAL A 17 27.32 -17.65 31.71
N SER A 18 28.28 -17.23 30.88
CA SER A 18 28.15 -16.09 29.98
C SER A 18 27.26 -16.48 28.80
N LEU A 19 25.97 -16.11 28.85
CA LEU A 19 25.11 -16.11 27.67
C LEU A 19 25.56 -14.99 26.74
N ALA A 20 26.24 -15.35 25.65
CA ALA A 20 26.48 -14.45 24.53
C ALA A 20 25.15 -14.15 23.84
N SER A 21 24.58 -12.97 24.11
CA SER A 21 23.47 -12.42 23.33
C SER A 21 24.00 -12.02 21.95
N SER A 22 23.86 -12.89 20.97
CA SER A 22 23.96 -12.53 19.56
C SER A 22 22.76 -11.66 19.19
N ALA A 23 22.88 -10.36 19.47
CA ALA A 23 22.03 -9.35 18.86
C ALA A 23 22.29 -9.42 17.34
N GLY A 24 21.41 -10.13 16.63
CA GLY A 24 21.39 -10.10 15.17
C GLY A 24 21.17 -8.66 14.76
N ALA A 25 22.23 -8.02 14.25
CA ALA A 25 22.13 -6.74 13.56
C ALA A 25 21.24 -6.97 12.35
N VAL A 26 19.96 -6.65 12.49
CA VAL A 26 19.04 -6.51 11.37
C VAL A 26 19.64 -5.39 10.54
N SER A 27 20.33 -5.76 9.45
CA SER A 27 20.84 -4.80 8.49
C SER A 27 19.62 -4.07 7.95
N ALA A 28 19.40 -2.85 8.43
CA ALA A 28 18.48 -1.93 7.81
C ALA A 28 19.02 -1.73 6.39
N VAL A 29 18.36 -2.36 5.42
CA VAL A 29 18.63 -2.10 4.00
C VAL A 29 18.38 -0.60 3.83
N ALA A 30 19.46 0.16 3.65
CA ALA A 30 19.37 1.58 3.41
C ALA A 30 18.52 1.77 2.15
N GLN A 31 17.34 2.37 2.31
CA GLN A 31 16.56 2.79 1.17
C GLN A 31 17.42 3.77 0.37
N PRO A 32 17.65 3.53 -0.94
CA PRO A 32 18.35 4.50 -1.76
C PRO A 32 17.65 5.86 -1.63
N PRO A 33 18.41 6.98 -1.71
CA PRO A 33 17.80 8.31 -1.68
C PRO A 33 16.71 8.37 -2.74
N PRO A 34 15.55 8.99 -2.44
CA PRO A 34 14.44 8.98 -3.37
C PRO A 34 14.86 9.73 -4.63
N VAL A 35 15.06 8.97 -5.71
CA VAL A 35 15.45 9.51 -6.99
C VAL A 35 14.22 10.16 -7.59
N GLU A 36 14.33 11.43 -7.98
CA GLU A 36 13.29 12.09 -8.76
C GLU A 36 13.06 11.28 -10.03
N SER A 37 11.92 10.60 -10.09
CA SER A 37 11.57 9.67 -11.15
C SER A 37 10.25 10.07 -11.77
N ARG A 38 10.18 9.93 -13.09
CA ARG A 38 8.96 10.24 -13.85
C ARG A 38 8.02 9.04 -13.77
N LEU A 39 6.89 9.23 -13.09
CA LEU A 39 5.79 8.28 -13.07
C LEU A 39 4.94 8.42 -14.33
N VAL A 40 5.15 7.52 -15.29
CA VAL A 40 4.52 7.51 -16.61
C VAL A 40 4.38 6.09 -17.10
N GLY A 41 3.39 5.82 -17.95
CA GLY A 41 3.24 4.53 -18.61
C GLY A 41 2.05 3.75 -18.10
N THR A 42 2.03 2.45 -18.41
CA THR A 42 0.95 1.55 -18.03
C THR A 42 1.51 0.46 -17.13
N TYR A 43 0.89 0.29 -15.97
CA TYR A 43 1.32 -0.65 -14.96
C TYR A 43 0.32 -1.79 -14.86
N GLN A 44 0.84 -3.01 -14.88
CA GLN A 44 0.08 -4.18 -14.45
C GLN A 44 0.16 -4.27 -12.93
N MET A 45 -1.00 -4.17 -12.30
CA MET A 45 -1.15 -4.08 -10.86
C MET A 45 -1.71 -5.39 -10.32
N THR A 46 -1.10 -5.90 -9.26
CA THR A 46 -1.65 -6.99 -8.45
C THR A 46 -2.11 -6.42 -7.13
N GLY A 47 -3.42 -6.39 -6.91
CA GLY A 47 -4.04 -5.89 -5.70
C GLY A 47 -4.37 -7.00 -4.71
N GLN A 48 -4.32 -6.70 -3.43
CA GLN A 48 -4.89 -7.51 -2.36
C GLN A 48 -5.92 -6.66 -1.61
N ILE A 49 -7.15 -7.15 -1.52
CA ILE A 49 -8.20 -6.51 -0.72
C ILE A 49 -7.84 -6.68 0.75
N THR A 50 -7.65 -5.57 1.47
CA THR A 50 -7.29 -5.56 2.89
C THR A 50 -8.48 -5.33 3.81
N VAL A 51 -9.52 -4.65 3.30
CA VAL A 51 -10.78 -4.40 4.00
C VAL A 51 -11.91 -4.53 3.00
N ALA A 52 -12.98 -5.21 3.39
CA ALA A 52 -14.25 -5.24 2.65
C ALA A 52 -15.38 -5.45 3.66
N GLN A 53 -16.10 -4.38 4.01
CA GLN A 53 -17.27 -4.44 4.87
C GLN A 53 -18.50 -3.97 4.09
N PHE A 54 -19.53 -4.79 4.03
CA PHE A 54 -20.76 -4.52 3.26
C PHE A 54 -20.52 -4.13 1.80
N VAL A 55 -19.40 -4.57 1.20
CA VAL A 55 -19.08 -4.37 -0.21
C VAL A 55 -19.36 -5.66 -0.97
N ARG A 56 -20.26 -5.57 -1.96
CA ARG A 56 -20.69 -6.74 -2.72
C ARG A 56 -19.57 -7.28 -3.61
N GLY A 57 -19.23 -8.55 -3.41
CA GLY A 57 -18.32 -9.29 -4.29
C GLY A 57 -16.84 -9.01 -4.09
N GLU A 58 -16.49 -8.33 -3.00
CA GLU A 58 -15.10 -8.15 -2.55
C GLU A 58 -14.91 -8.92 -1.24
N HIS A 59 -13.77 -9.61 -1.12
CA HIS A 59 -13.44 -10.37 0.08
C HIS A 59 -12.04 -10.02 0.55
N VAL A 60 -11.86 -9.91 1.87
CA VAL A 60 -10.52 -9.69 2.45
C VAL A 60 -9.59 -10.83 2.04
N GLY A 61 -8.39 -10.49 1.59
CA GLY A 61 -7.38 -11.41 1.06
C GLY A 61 -7.54 -11.73 -0.43
N GLU A 62 -8.65 -11.34 -1.08
CA GLU A 62 -8.85 -11.54 -2.52
C GLU A 62 -7.75 -10.82 -3.31
N VAL A 63 -7.13 -11.54 -4.24
CA VAL A 63 -6.14 -10.99 -5.16
C VAL A 63 -6.82 -10.56 -6.45
N VAL A 64 -6.62 -9.30 -6.84
CA VAL A 64 -7.29 -8.69 -8.00
C VAL A 64 -6.27 -8.12 -8.99
N PRO A 65 -6.25 -8.58 -10.24
CA PRO A 65 -5.44 -7.93 -11.28
C PRO A 65 -6.12 -6.62 -11.73
N ARG A 66 -5.34 -5.56 -11.92
CA ARG A 66 -5.77 -4.27 -12.45
C ARG A 66 -4.73 -3.72 -13.42
N THR A 67 -5.15 -2.79 -14.27
CA THR A 67 -4.25 -2.04 -15.15
C THR A 67 -4.45 -0.57 -14.90
N TRP A 68 -3.37 0.13 -14.54
CA TRP A 68 -3.39 1.57 -14.25
C TRP A 68 -2.48 2.30 -15.23
N THR A 69 -2.94 3.41 -15.80
CA THR A 69 -2.14 4.24 -16.70
C THR A 69 -1.86 5.59 -16.06
N PHE A 70 -0.61 6.02 -16.09
CA PHE A 70 -0.15 7.29 -15.54
C PHE A 70 0.30 8.22 -16.67
N THR A 71 -0.26 9.42 -16.67
CA THR A 71 0.07 10.48 -17.63
C THR A 71 0.56 11.71 -16.87
N PRO A 72 1.86 12.03 -16.95
CA PRO A 72 2.43 13.26 -16.40
C PRO A 72 1.70 14.49 -16.94
N LEU A 73 1.44 15.48 -16.09
CA LEU A 73 0.83 16.77 -16.48
C LEU A 73 1.87 17.86 -16.79
N CYS A 74 3.15 17.49 -16.78
CA CYS A 74 4.28 18.35 -17.12
C CYS A 74 4.96 17.87 -18.41
N VAL A 75 5.59 18.82 -19.11
CA VAL A 75 6.22 18.57 -20.42
C VAL A 75 7.45 17.66 -20.29
N SER A 76 8.32 17.91 -19.30
CA SER A 76 9.57 17.17 -19.09
C SER A 76 9.93 17.11 -17.60
N GLY A 77 10.94 16.29 -17.27
CA GLY A 77 11.48 16.18 -15.91
C GLY A 77 10.56 15.45 -14.90
N PRO A 78 10.89 15.56 -13.61
CA PRO A 78 10.04 15.11 -12.51
C PRO A 78 8.69 15.84 -12.54
N CYS A 79 7.62 15.12 -12.24
CA CYS A 79 6.27 15.64 -12.41
C CYS A 79 5.51 15.68 -11.10
N ALA A 80 5.33 16.88 -10.55
CA ALA A 80 4.58 17.05 -9.32
C ALA A 80 3.11 16.63 -9.44
N GLN A 81 2.56 16.53 -10.66
CA GLN A 81 1.18 16.09 -10.88
C GLN A 81 1.10 15.06 -12.01
N VAL A 82 0.38 13.98 -11.73
CA VAL A 82 0.17 12.88 -12.66
C VAL A 82 -1.32 12.54 -12.68
N ARG A 83 -1.91 12.45 -13.87
CA ARG A 83 -3.24 11.89 -14.03
C ARG A 83 -3.14 10.37 -14.03
N VAL A 84 -3.95 9.71 -13.20
CA VAL A 84 -4.06 8.25 -13.20
C VAL A 84 -5.42 7.82 -13.73
N TYR A 85 -5.40 6.87 -14.64
CA TYR A 85 -6.56 6.12 -15.14
C TYR A 85 -6.54 4.76 -14.46
N ARG A 86 -7.35 4.62 -13.42
CA ARG A 86 -7.37 3.44 -12.55
C ARG A 86 -8.40 2.43 -13.04
N GLY A 87 -7.93 1.33 -13.63
CA GLY A 87 -8.82 0.20 -13.93
C GLY A 87 -9.45 -0.39 -12.66
N ARG A 88 -10.74 -0.68 -12.73
CA ARG A 88 -11.55 -1.50 -11.82
C ARG A 88 -12.08 -2.72 -12.60
N ARG A 89 -12.84 -3.60 -11.94
CA ARG A 89 -13.37 -4.83 -12.56
C ARG A 89 -14.09 -4.56 -13.89
N ASN A 90 -14.95 -3.54 -13.94
CA ASN A 90 -15.79 -3.22 -15.11
C ASN A 90 -15.84 -1.70 -15.40
N ALA A 91 -14.86 -0.94 -14.92
CA ALA A 91 -14.88 0.52 -15.01
C ALA A 91 -13.47 1.10 -14.89
N THR A 92 -13.31 2.38 -15.20
CA THR A 92 -12.08 3.13 -14.98
C THR A 92 -12.39 4.43 -14.27
N ASP A 93 -11.63 4.73 -13.21
CA ASP A 93 -11.71 6.01 -12.52
C ASP A 93 -10.55 6.91 -12.94
N THR A 94 -10.79 8.21 -13.00
CA THR A 94 -9.75 9.20 -13.33
C THR A 94 -9.59 10.16 -12.18
N LEU A 95 -8.35 10.38 -11.74
CA LEU A 95 -8.01 11.39 -10.74
C LEU A 95 -6.60 11.94 -10.99
N ILE A 96 -6.29 13.03 -10.32
CA ILE A 96 -4.94 13.61 -10.30
C ILE A 96 -4.28 13.20 -8.99
N LEU A 97 -3.06 12.68 -9.09
CA LEU A 97 -2.17 12.48 -7.96
C LEU A 97 -1.17 13.63 -7.92
N THR A 98 -0.91 14.15 -6.72
CA THR A 98 0.11 15.17 -6.46
C THR A 98 1.28 14.53 -5.73
N GLU A 99 2.50 14.81 -6.16
CA GLU A 99 3.73 14.38 -5.50
C GLU A 99 3.86 15.10 -4.16
N THR A 100 3.90 14.34 -3.07
CA THR A 100 4.02 14.86 -1.70
C THR A 100 5.46 14.86 -1.19
N SER A 101 6.27 13.98 -1.75
CA SER A 101 7.72 13.88 -1.59
C SER A 101 8.27 13.09 -2.77
N PRO A 102 9.58 13.15 -3.09
CA PRO A 102 10.10 12.53 -4.30
C PRO A 102 9.72 11.04 -4.40
N GLY A 103 9.02 10.66 -5.47
CA GLY A 103 8.54 9.28 -5.70
C GLY A 103 7.27 8.89 -4.91
N HIS A 104 6.67 9.79 -4.15
CA HIS A 104 5.45 9.55 -3.39
C HIS A 104 4.32 10.47 -3.85
N TYR A 105 3.20 9.88 -4.25
CA TYR A 105 2.07 10.59 -4.82
C TYR A 105 0.80 10.30 -4.04
N SER A 106 -0.07 11.28 -3.87
CA SER A 106 -1.39 11.07 -3.27
C SER A 106 -2.48 11.86 -4.00
N GLY A 107 -3.68 11.31 -4.03
CA GLY A 107 -4.86 11.98 -4.57
C GLY A 107 -6.14 11.31 -4.09
N ALA A 108 -7.24 12.04 -4.20
CA ALA A 108 -8.56 11.55 -3.83
C ALA A 108 -9.52 11.69 -5.01
N GLY A 109 -10.59 10.90 -4.99
CA GLY A 109 -11.64 10.96 -5.98
C GLY A 109 -12.90 10.30 -5.48
N THR A 110 -13.91 10.30 -6.34
CA THR A 110 -15.21 9.69 -6.06
C THR A 110 -15.63 8.90 -7.29
N PHE A 111 -16.21 7.73 -7.09
CA PHE A 111 -16.96 7.04 -8.13
C PHE A 111 -18.34 6.64 -7.60
N TYR A 112 -19.22 6.25 -8.52
CA TYR A 112 -20.55 5.77 -8.17
C TYR A 112 -20.65 4.26 -8.40
N ALA A 113 -21.29 3.56 -7.46
CA ALA A 113 -21.51 2.12 -7.52
C ALA A 113 -23.01 1.80 -7.58
N PRO A 114 -23.38 0.69 -8.25
CA PRO A 114 -24.76 0.27 -8.31
C PRO A 114 -25.22 -0.29 -6.96
N LEU A 115 -26.41 0.10 -6.53
CA LEU A 115 -27.07 -0.42 -5.34
C LEU A 115 -28.40 -1.06 -5.69
N ARG A 116 -28.70 -2.21 -5.08
CA ARG A 116 -30.03 -2.81 -5.17
C ARG A 116 -30.90 -2.30 -4.02
N CYS A 117 -32.00 -1.66 -4.35
CA CYS A 117 -32.98 -1.10 -3.43
C CYS A 117 -34.39 -1.55 -3.84
N ALA A 118 -35.14 -2.18 -2.94
CA ALA A 118 -36.51 -2.67 -3.19
C ALA A 118 -36.68 -3.50 -4.51
N GLY A 119 -35.69 -4.33 -4.83
CA GLY A 119 -35.70 -5.15 -6.05
C GLY A 119 -35.20 -4.44 -7.33
N GLN A 120 -35.02 -3.12 -7.30
CA GLN A 120 -34.46 -2.34 -8.41
C GLN A 120 -32.96 -2.10 -8.21
N VAL A 121 -32.19 -2.03 -9.29
CA VAL A 121 -30.77 -1.65 -9.25
C VAL A 121 -30.64 -0.19 -9.70
N VAL A 122 -30.21 0.68 -8.80
CA VAL A 122 -29.88 2.07 -9.08
C VAL A 122 -28.39 2.12 -9.41
N SER A 123 -28.03 2.47 -10.65
CA SER A 123 -26.65 2.41 -11.15
C SER A 123 -25.66 3.29 -10.39
N ALA A 124 -26.12 4.43 -9.89
CA ALA A 124 -25.37 5.35 -9.02
C ALA A 124 -26.01 5.41 -7.62
N GLY A 125 -26.34 4.25 -7.06
CA GLY A 125 -27.01 4.16 -5.76
C GLY A 125 -26.09 4.40 -4.57
N GLU A 126 -24.77 4.28 -4.76
CA GLU A 126 -23.76 4.63 -3.76
C GLU A 126 -22.76 5.64 -4.33
N GLU A 127 -22.38 6.61 -3.51
CA GLU A 127 -21.18 7.41 -3.70
C GLU A 127 -20.01 6.78 -2.93
N VAL A 128 -18.88 6.66 -3.61
CA VAL A 128 -17.71 5.93 -3.12
C VAL A 128 -16.50 6.88 -3.14
N PRO A 129 -16.33 7.71 -2.10
CA PRO A 129 -15.13 8.53 -1.94
C PRO A 129 -13.93 7.65 -1.60
N PHE A 130 -12.78 7.94 -2.21
CA PHE A 130 -11.57 7.17 -2.00
C PHE A 130 -10.33 8.04 -2.03
N GLN A 131 -9.26 7.54 -1.40
CA GLN A 131 -7.91 8.07 -1.52
C GLN A 131 -6.99 7.01 -2.12
N ILE A 132 -6.09 7.45 -2.98
CA ILE A 132 -4.97 6.68 -3.53
C ILE A 132 -3.66 7.29 -3.03
N THR A 133 -2.73 6.43 -2.63
CA THR A 133 -1.32 6.78 -2.46
C THR A 133 -0.48 5.85 -3.31
N VAL A 134 0.55 6.37 -3.97
CA VAL A 134 1.50 5.62 -4.79
C VAL A 134 2.91 5.91 -4.30
N THR A 135 3.75 4.88 -4.22
CA THR A 135 5.17 4.99 -3.92
C THR A 135 5.95 4.28 -5.00
N VAL A 136 6.89 4.98 -5.62
CA VAL A 136 7.87 4.40 -6.54
C VAL A 136 8.87 3.56 -5.74
N THR A 137 9.04 2.29 -6.13
CA THR A 137 9.91 1.33 -5.42
C THR A 137 11.11 0.87 -6.24
N ALA A 138 11.06 1.01 -7.56
CA ALA A 138 12.20 0.80 -8.44
C ALA A 138 12.15 1.75 -9.62
N THR A 139 13.32 2.12 -10.14
CA THR A 139 13.47 3.02 -11.28
C THR A 139 14.34 2.40 -12.36
N THR A 140 14.21 2.90 -13.58
CA THR A 140 15.08 2.58 -14.72
C THR A 140 15.49 3.86 -15.42
N THR A 141 16.61 3.83 -16.15
CA THR A 141 17.08 4.98 -16.94
C THR A 141 16.78 4.72 -18.41
N ALA A 142 16.00 5.60 -19.03
CA ALA A 142 15.72 5.56 -20.45
C ALA A 142 16.97 5.96 -21.28
N PRO A 143 17.03 5.63 -22.59
CA PRO A 143 18.17 5.98 -23.44
C PRO A 143 18.49 7.48 -23.52
N ASP A 144 17.49 8.35 -23.27
CA ASP A 144 17.64 9.80 -23.22
C ASP A 144 18.13 10.34 -21.87
N GLY A 145 18.43 9.45 -20.91
CA GLY A 145 18.87 9.77 -19.55
C GLY A 145 17.74 10.03 -18.56
N THR A 146 16.47 9.97 -18.98
CA THR A 146 15.32 10.17 -18.08
C THR A 146 15.21 9.00 -17.09
N VAL A 147 15.07 9.30 -15.80
CA VAL A 147 14.75 8.29 -14.79
C VAL A 147 13.24 8.04 -14.77
N LEU A 148 12.83 6.82 -15.08
CA LEU A 148 11.44 6.38 -15.11
C LEU A 148 11.13 5.49 -13.91
N ALA A 149 9.91 5.58 -13.38
CA ALA A 149 9.42 4.64 -12.38
C ALA A 149 9.17 3.27 -13.03
N GLN A 150 9.85 2.23 -12.59
CA GLN A 150 9.70 0.87 -13.13
C GLN A 150 8.73 0.03 -12.30
N GLN A 151 8.80 0.17 -10.97
CA GLN A 151 7.92 -0.54 -10.04
C GLN A 151 7.32 0.44 -9.05
N ILE A 152 6.07 0.17 -8.67
CA ILE A 152 5.32 0.96 -7.72
C ILE A 152 4.61 0.07 -6.70
N THR A 153 4.34 0.65 -5.54
CA THR A 153 3.30 0.17 -4.63
C THR A 153 2.19 1.21 -4.56
N ALA A 154 0.97 0.78 -4.31
CA ALA A 154 -0.14 1.71 -4.12
C ALA A 154 -1.09 1.25 -3.01
N THR A 155 -1.77 2.20 -2.38
CA THR A 155 -2.88 1.93 -1.47
C THR A 155 -4.14 2.56 -2.03
N TYR A 156 -5.26 1.90 -1.77
CA TYR A 156 -6.60 2.42 -1.96
C TYR A 156 -7.33 2.32 -0.64
N VAL A 157 -7.96 3.43 -0.24
CA VAL A 157 -8.76 3.48 0.98
C VAL A 157 -10.05 4.23 0.69
N ASN A 158 -11.16 3.54 0.90
CA ASN A 158 -12.47 4.13 1.13
C ASN A 158 -12.79 3.93 2.63
N LYS A 159 -13.09 5.03 3.34
CA LYS A 159 -13.47 4.98 4.76
C LYS A 159 -14.98 4.79 4.98
N THR A 160 -15.80 5.24 4.04
CA THR A 160 -17.25 5.11 4.07
C THR A 160 -17.84 5.32 2.67
N ARG A 161 -18.83 4.50 2.32
CA ARG A 161 -19.72 4.71 1.18
C ARG A 161 -20.93 5.48 1.64
N LEU A 162 -21.40 6.40 0.80
CA LEU A 162 -22.64 7.15 1.06
C LEU A 162 -23.75 6.55 0.23
N ASN A 163 -24.89 6.29 0.86
CA ASN A 163 -26.06 5.81 0.16
C ASN A 163 -26.83 6.99 -0.45
N LEU A 164 -27.06 6.93 -1.76
CA LEU A 164 -27.82 7.92 -2.52
C LEU A 164 -29.26 7.47 -2.79
N THR A 165 -29.67 6.34 -2.22
CA THR A 165 -31.03 5.81 -2.34
C THR A 165 -31.78 5.89 -1.00
N PRO A 166 -33.13 5.87 -1.01
CA PRO A 166 -33.92 5.83 0.22
C PRO A 166 -33.77 4.54 1.05
N CYS A 167 -33.18 3.48 0.49
CA CYS A 167 -33.05 2.21 1.20
C CYS A 167 -32.03 2.31 2.32
N VAL A 168 -32.45 2.30 3.59
CA VAL A 168 -31.50 2.29 4.71
C VAL A 168 -30.72 0.97 4.72
N ILE A 169 -29.42 1.04 4.48
CA ILE A 169 -28.49 -0.09 4.54
C ILE A 169 -27.27 0.30 5.39
N ALA A 170 -26.56 -0.70 5.91
CA ALA A 170 -25.26 -0.47 6.53
C ALA A 170 -24.28 0.10 5.49
N LEU A 171 -23.56 1.17 5.85
CA LEU A 171 -22.59 1.81 4.96
C LEU A 171 -21.37 0.91 4.78
N GLY A 172 -21.04 0.62 3.53
CA GLY A 172 -19.85 -0.16 3.21
C GLY A 172 -18.57 0.66 3.29
N HIS A 173 -17.44 -0.04 3.34
CA HIS A 173 -16.12 0.54 3.13
C HIS A 173 -15.12 -0.56 2.75
N ASP A 174 -14.06 -0.16 2.06
CA ASP A 174 -13.12 -1.07 1.42
C ASP A 174 -11.74 -0.44 1.32
N ALA A 175 -10.72 -1.28 1.36
CA ALA A 175 -9.33 -0.87 1.17
C ALA A 175 -8.55 -1.98 0.50
N ALA A 176 -7.53 -1.60 -0.27
CA ALA A 176 -6.65 -2.53 -0.94
C ALA A 176 -5.22 -2.00 -1.00
N ARG A 177 -4.27 -2.93 -1.15
CA ARG A 177 -2.86 -2.64 -1.41
C ARG A 177 -2.48 -3.24 -2.75
N TYR A 178 -1.60 -2.58 -3.49
CA TYR A 178 -1.18 -3.00 -4.80
C TYR A 178 0.33 -2.98 -4.93
N THR A 179 0.86 -3.90 -5.72
CA THR A 179 2.18 -3.82 -6.35
C THR A 179 1.98 -3.70 -7.85
N GLY A 180 2.86 -2.98 -8.54
CA GLY A 180 2.77 -2.78 -9.97
C GLY A 180 4.12 -2.70 -10.64
N PHE A 181 4.17 -3.13 -11.90
CA PHE A 181 5.33 -3.01 -12.77
C PHE A 181 4.90 -2.37 -14.09
N ASP A 182 5.75 -1.47 -14.60
CA ASP A 182 5.54 -0.87 -15.91
C ASP A 182 5.66 -1.93 -17.01
N VAL A 183 4.76 -1.88 -17.99
CA VAL A 183 4.75 -2.74 -19.18
C VAL A 183 4.91 -1.96 -20.47
N THR A 184 5.24 -0.67 -20.37
CA THR A 184 5.52 0.19 -21.53
C THR A 184 7.01 0.35 -21.83
N SER A 185 7.87 -0.01 -20.87
CA SER A 185 9.33 0.02 -20.96
C SER A 185 9.94 -1.12 -21.77
#